data_AF-A0A2T5JJ91-F1
#
_entry.id   AF-A0A2T5JJ91-F1
#
_cell.length_a   1.000
_cell.length_b   1.000
_cell.length_c   1.000
_cell.angle_alpha   90.00
_cell.angle_beta   90.00
_cell.angle_gamma   90.00
#
_symmetry.space_group_name_H-M   'P 1'
#
loop_
_entity.id
_entity.type
_entity.pdbx_description
1 polymer ?
#
loop_
_entity_poly.entity_id
_entity_poly.type
_entity_poly.pdbx_seq_one_letter_code
_entity_poly.pdbx_strand_id
1 'polypeptide(L)'
;MAYSLAVSAYLERIDGLLKDGTDASLLYAALELRCGVEARMKEYLEPLEHIPKSQKKEWAIAKLARSIEKAFRVGDKIMIFTVRSHRLDTECTLMYTPVSSRLQEVTNRLGVYLHFPKDNSVPDPTWWNHLRELICEGYGELLLANSGELIGLPLLHKPTGRINVRAVIPNGDPRENFIAELVASGEAHVINVQYIEPRPGKKIFGIDGN
;
A
#
# COMPACT_ATOMS: atom_id res chain seq x y z
N MET A 1 19.63 3.64 15.04
CA MET A 1 18.49 4.23 14.31
C MET A 1 17.24 4.07 15.16
N ALA A 2 16.31 5.02 15.11
CA ALA A 2 15.00 4.86 15.77
C ALA A 2 14.14 3.86 14.98
N TYR A 3 13.34 3.05 15.67
CA TYR A 3 12.43 2.11 15.03
C TYR A 3 11.30 2.88 14.32
N SER A 4 11.04 2.58 13.05
CA SER A 4 10.03 3.25 12.23
C SER A 4 8.90 2.31 11.84
N LEU A 5 7.67 2.83 11.94
CA LEU A 5 6.42 2.16 11.54
C LEU A 5 5.95 2.59 10.14
N ALA A 6 6.75 3.34 9.40
CA ALA A 6 6.46 3.65 8.00
C ALA A 6 6.54 2.38 7.14
N VAL A 7 5.70 2.29 6.11
CA VAL A 7 5.66 1.13 5.20
C VAL A 7 7.01 0.89 4.52
N SER A 8 7.73 1.96 4.16
CA SER A 8 9.10 1.85 3.62
C SER A 8 10.07 1.14 4.57
N ALA A 9 9.97 1.41 5.88
CA ALA A 9 10.82 0.75 6.86
C ALA A 9 10.48 -0.74 7.03
N TYR A 10 9.21 -1.13 6.88
CA TYR A 10 8.84 -2.55 6.81
C TYR A 10 9.43 -3.23 5.57
N LEU A 11 9.34 -2.59 4.41
CA LEU A 11 9.92 -3.09 3.15
C LEU A 11 11.44 -3.29 3.25
N GLU A 12 12.16 -2.34 3.82
CA GLU A 12 13.62 -2.47 4.06
C GLU A 12 13.95 -3.66 4.96
N ARG A 13 13.18 -3.88 6.03
CA ARG A 13 13.39 -5.03 6.93
C ARG A 13 13.08 -6.36 6.25
N ILE A 14 12.01 -6.44 5.45
CA ILE A 14 11.68 -7.64 4.68
C ILE A 14 12.81 -7.99 3.71
N ASP A 15 13.33 -7.01 2.97
CA ASP A 15 14.45 -7.21 2.05
C ASP A 15 15.71 -7.70 2.78
N GLY A 16 16.05 -7.09 3.93
CA GLY A 16 17.16 -7.55 4.76
C GLY A 16 16.98 -8.98 5.27
N LEU A 17 15.78 -9.34 5.73
CA LEU A 17 15.47 -10.69 6.24
C LEU A 17 15.47 -11.74 5.12
N LEU A 18 15.00 -11.40 3.91
CA LEU A 18 15.06 -12.30 2.76
C LEU A 18 16.51 -12.61 2.35
N LYS A 19 17.40 -11.61 2.44
CA LYS A 19 18.84 -11.72 2.14
C LYS A 19 19.62 -12.51 3.19
N ASP A 20 19.21 -12.47 4.46
CA ASP A 20 19.82 -13.29 5.53
C ASP A 20 19.71 -14.80 5.22
N GLY A 21 18.62 -15.21 4.57
CA GLY A 21 18.50 -16.54 3.99
C GLY A 21 18.17 -17.65 4.98
N THR A 22 18.08 -17.38 6.28
CA THR A 22 17.74 -18.39 7.30
C THR A 22 16.23 -18.67 7.40
N ASP A 23 15.86 -19.86 7.87
CA ASP A 23 14.46 -20.22 8.09
C ASP A 23 13.78 -19.30 9.11
N ALA A 24 14.51 -18.93 10.17
CA ALA A 24 14.02 -17.98 11.17
C ALA A 24 13.75 -16.61 10.55
N SER A 25 14.61 -16.12 9.65
CA SER A 25 14.41 -14.84 8.99
C SER A 25 13.17 -14.83 8.10
N LEU A 26 12.79 -15.98 7.50
CA LEU A 26 11.54 -16.10 6.75
C LEU A 26 10.30 -15.88 7.61
N LEU A 27 10.28 -16.41 8.85
CA LEU A 27 9.16 -16.17 9.77
C LEU A 27 9.06 -14.69 10.17
N TYR A 28 10.18 -14.05 10.44
CA TYR A 28 10.21 -12.62 10.72
C TYR A 28 9.81 -11.79 9.49
N ALA A 29 10.25 -12.17 8.30
CA ALA A 29 9.88 -11.48 7.06
C ALA A 29 8.37 -11.59 6.80
N ALA A 30 7.76 -12.75 7.06
CA ALA A 30 6.31 -12.92 6.98
C ALA A 30 5.57 -12.03 8.00
N LEU A 31 6.09 -11.89 9.22
CA LEU A 31 5.53 -11.00 10.23
C LEU A 31 5.64 -9.53 9.81
N GLU A 32 6.82 -9.10 9.36
CA GLU A 32 7.07 -7.73 8.88
C GLU A 32 6.19 -7.39 7.68
N LEU A 33 6.01 -8.32 6.74
CA LEU A 33 5.10 -8.14 5.60
C LEU A 33 3.66 -7.93 6.05
N ARG A 34 3.16 -8.74 6.99
CA ARG A 34 1.81 -8.57 7.53
C ARG A 34 1.64 -7.21 8.21
N CYS A 35 2.62 -6.79 9.01
CA CYS A 35 2.61 -5.49 9.67
C CYS A 35 2.71 -4.33 8.67
N GLY A 36 3.50 -4.45 7.61
CA GLY A 36 3.62 -3.45 6.55
C GLY A 36 2.32 -3.26 5.77
N VAL A 37 1.61 -4.36 5.47
CA VAL A 37 0.27 -4.31 4.84
C VAL A 37 -0.74 -3.61 5.77
N GLU A 38 -0.73 -3.95 7.06
CA GLU A 38 -1.58 -3.29 8.06
C GLU A 38 -1.28 -1.79 8.16
N ALA A 39 0.00 -1.42 8.23
CA ALA A 39 0.43 -0.03 8.26
C ALA A 39 -0.08 0.73 7.03
N ARG A 40 0.05 0.18 5.82
CA ARG A 40 -0.43 0.83 4.60
C ARG A 40 -1.94 1.01 4.58
N MET A 41 -2.70 0.00 5.00
CA MET A 41 -4.15 0.12 5.12
C MET A 41 -4.57 1.18 6.14
N LYS A 42 -3.86 1.28 7.26
CA LYS A 42 -4.10 2.30 8.28
C LYS A 42 -3.78 3.70 7.77
N GLU A 43 -2.67 3.87 7.03
CA GLU A 43 -2.36 5.12 6.35
C GLU A 43 -3.50 5.58 5.44
N TYR A 44 -4.13 4.67 4.69
CA TYR A 44 -5.29 5.00 3.83
C TYR A 44 -6.56 5.38 4.58
N LEU A 45 -6.80 4.80 5.76
CA LEU A 45 -7.97 5.11 6.58
C LEU A 45 -7.80 6.36 7.43
N GLU A 46 -6.57 6.70 7.81
CA GLU A 46 -6.29 7.78 8.76
C GLU A 46 -6.88 9.14 8.34
N PRO A 47 -6.78 9.58 7.06
CA PRO A 47 -7.34 10.86 6.61
C PRO A 47 -8.86 10.90 6.56
N LEU A 48 -9.54 9.75 6.62
CA LEU A 48 -10.99 9.68 6.45
C LEU A 48 -11.72 10.03 7.74
N GLU A 49 -12.10 11.29 7.92
CA GLU A 49 -12.78 11.77 9.14
C GLU A 49 -14.09 11.05 9.46
N HIS A 50 -14.82 10.62 8.44
CA HIS A 50 -16.10 9.92 8.57
C HIS A 50 -15.95 8.46 9.03
N ILE A 51 -14.74 7.89 9.01
CA ILE A 51 -14.50 6.53 9.49
C ILE A 51 -14.25 6.57 11.00
N PRO A 52 -15.01 5.80 11.81
CA PRO A 52 -14.83 5.77 13.26
C PRO A 52 -13.41 5.39 13.68
N LYS A 53 -12.88 6.02 14.74
CA LYS A 53 -11.55 5.72 15.29
C LYS A 53 -11.36 4.24 15.64
N SER A 54 -12.43 3.54 16.04
CA SER A 54 -12.39 2.10 16.32
C SER A 54 -12.06 1.27 15.08
N GLN A 55 -12.58 1.65 13.89
CA GLN A 55 -12.29 0.96 12.63
C GLN A 55 -10.86 1.24 12.17
N LYS A 56 -10.34 2.46 12.39
CA LYS A 56 -8.94 2.81 12.08
C LYS A 56 -7.91 2.07 12.94
N LYS A 57 -8.30 1.71 14.17
CA LYS A 57 -7.44 0.97 15.13
C LYS A 57 -7.49 -0.55 14.96
N GLU A 58 -8.32 -1.05 14.05
CA GLU A 58 -8.45 -2.48 13.81
C GLU A 58 -7.12 -3.09 13.33
N TRP A 59 -6.88 -4.35 13.70
CA TRP A 59 -5.65 -5.06 13.36
C TRP A 59 -5.90 -6.13 12.28
N ALA A 60 -7.15 -6.58 12.13
CA ALA A 60 -7.48 -7.57 11.12
C ALA A 60 -7.56 -6.93 9.72
N ILE A 61 -6.64 -7.32 8.83
CA ILE A 61 -6.56 -6.90 7.43
C ILE A 61 -7.93 -6.98 6.73
N ALA A 62 -8.67 -8.08 6.90
CA ALA A 62 -9.98 -8.25 6.28
C ALA A 62 -11.01 -7.19 6.72
N LYS A 63 -10.93 -6.70 7.97
CA LYS A 63 -11.82 -5.63 8.45
C LYS A 63 -11.36 -4.25 7.97
N LEU A 64 -10.05 -4.01 7.90
CA LEU A 64 -9.48 -2.80 7.31
C LEU A 64 -9.85 -2.69 5.83
N ALA A 65 -9.67 -3.77 5.05
CA ALA A 65 -10.07 -3.87 3.65
C ALA A 65 -11.54 -3.55 3.43
N ARG A 66 -12.45 -4.13 4.24
CA ARG A 66 -13.89 -3.79 4.17
C ARG A 66 -14.16 -2.32 4.43
N SER A 67 -13.40 -1.68 5.32
CA SER A 67 -13.56 -0.26 5.63
C SER A 67 -13.09 0.62 4.47
N ILE A 68 -11.95 0.27 3.86
CA ILE A 68 -11.41 0.93 2.66
C ILE A 68 -12.39 0.78 1.50
N GLU A 69 -12.86 -0.44 1.22
CA GLU A 69 -13.78 -0.70 0.12
C GLU A 69 -15.12 0.02 0.30
N LYS A 70 -15.65 0.07 1.54
CA LYS A 70 -16.85 0.85 1.84
C LYS A 70 -16.67 2.35 1.58
N ALA A 71 -15.49 2.88 1.87
CA ALA A 71 -15.16 4.29 1.71
C ALA A 71 -14.90 4.67 0.25
N PHE A 72 -14.18 3.82 -0.50
CA PHE A 72 -13.65 4.16 -1.82
C PHE A 72 -14.40 3.48 -2.98
N ARG A 73 -14.81 2.22 -2.83
CA ARG A 73 -15.51 1.42 -3.86
C ARG A 73 -14.78 1.35 -5.20
N VAL A 74 -13.45 1.20 -5.15
CA VAL A 74 -12.59 1.20 -6.35
C VAL A 74 -11.98 -0.17 -6.63
N GLY A 75 -12.03 -1.11 -5.68
CA GLY A 75 -11.35 -2.39 -5.78
C GLY A 75 -9.84 -2.23 -5.99
N ASP A 76 -9.30 -2.99 -6.93
CA ASP A 76 -7.86 -3.09 -7.19
C ASP A 76 -7.33 -2.09 -8.24
N LYS A 77 -8.15 -1.11 -8.65
CA LYS A 77 -7.74 -0.13 -9.67
C LYS A 77 -6.69 0.84 -9.13
N ILE A 78 -5.63 1.04 -9.92
CA ILE A 78 -4.70 2.15 -9.71
C ILE A 78 -5.34 3.42 -10.28
N MET A 79 -5.24 4.53 -9.57
CA MET A 79 -5.85 5.79 -9.98
C MET A 79 -4.79 6.87 -10.13
N ILE A 80 -4.84 7.57 -11.24
CA ILE A 80 -3.94 8.69 -11.55
C ILE A 80 -4.77 9.96 -11.53
N PHE A 81 -4.41 10.87 -10.63
CA PHE A 81 -5.04 12.17 -10.46
C PHE A 81 -4.15 13.23 -11.07
N THR A 82 -4.62 13.91 -12.11
CA THR A 82 -3.92 15.02 -12.75
C THR A 82 -4.65 16.32 -12.42
N VAL A 83 -3.96 17.23 -11.74
CA VAL A 83 -4.45 18.56 -11.40
C VAL A 83 -3.76 19.58 -12.30
N ARG A 84 -4.54 20.37 -13.05
CA ARG A 84 -4.01 21.40 -13.94
C ARG A 84 -4.22 22.79 -13.35
N SER A 85 -3.16 23.59 -13.30
CA SER A 85 -3.26 25.01 -12.94
C SER A 85 -3.53 25.84 -14.21
N HIS A 86 -4.59 26.64 -14.19
CA HIS A 86 -4.87 27.58 -15.29
C HIS A 86 -3.85 28.72 -15.37
N ARG A 87 -3.24 29.09 -14.24
CA ARG A 87 -2.30 30.20 -14.14
C ARG A 87 -0.90 29.84 -14.63
N LEU A 88 -0.44 28.64 -14.27
CA LEU A 88 0.94 28.21 -14.50
C LEU A 88 1.12 27.47 -15.84
N ASP A 89 0.02 27.12 -16.50
CA ASP A 89 -0.01 26.18 -17.63
C ASP A 89 0.82 24.90 -17.38
N THR A 90 0.78 24.45 -16.13
CA THR A 90 1.44 23.22 -15.68
C THR A 90 0.43 22.28 -15.03
N GLU A 91 0.81 21.01 -14.97
CA GLU A 91 0.03 19.97 -14.34
C GLU A 91 0.86 19.17 -13.34
N CYS A 92 0.19 18.68 -12.29
CA CYS A 92 0.75 17.76 -11.33
C CYS A 92 -0.05 16.47 -11.34
N THR A 93 0.67 15.36 -11.42
CA THR A 93 0.09 14.02 -11.39
C THR A 93 0.48 13.31 -10.10
N LEU A 94 -0.52 12.73 -9.44
CA LEU A 94 -0.40 11.95 -8.21
C LEU A 94 -1.08 10.59 -8.39
N MET A 95 -0.44 9.52 -7.92
CA MET A 95 -0.94 8.16 -8.08
C MET A 95 -1.45 7.58 -6.75
N TYR A 96 -2.59 6.90 -6.81
CA TYR A 96 -3.08 6.03 -5.74
C TYR A 96 -2.94 4.58 -6.17
N THR A 97 -2.26 3.77 -5.34
CA THR A 97 -2.12 2.33 -5.56
C THR A 97 -2.81 1.55 -4.43
N PRO A 98 -3.86 0.77 -4.69
CA PRO A 98 -4.59 0.10 -3.62
C PRO A 98 -3.76 -1.02 -2.97
N VAL A 99 -4.13 -1.39 -1.73
CA VAL A 99 -3.73 -2.69 -1.19
C VAL A 99 -4.59 -3.74 -1.87
N SER A 100 -4.04 -4.35 -2.92
CA SER A 100 -4.77 -5.24 -3.83
C SER A 100 -5.41 -6.42 -3.11
N SER A 101 -6.48 -6.97 -3.70
CA SER A 101 -7.11 -8.21 -3.23
C SER A 101 -6.11 -9.36 -3.23
N ARG A 102 -5.13 -9.35 -4.16
CA ARG A 102 -4.04 -10.32 -4.19
C ARG A 102 -3.11 -10.22 -2.98
N LEU A 103 -2.67 -9.00 -2.63
CA LEU A 103 -1.85 -8.77 -1.43
C LEU A 103 -2.58 -9.20 -0.15
N GLN A 104 -3.89 -8.95 -0.09
CA GLN A 104 -4.72 -9.40 1.03
C GLN A 104 -4.77 -10.94 1.11
N GLU A 105 -4.94 -11.62 -0.03
CA GLU A 105 -4.94 -13.08 -0.11
C GLU A 105 -3.59 -13.67 0.33
N VAL A 106 -2.47 -13.15 -0.20
CA VAL A 106 -1.11 -13.56 0.18
C VAL A 106 -0.92 -13.42 1.68
N THR A 107 -1.29 -12.27 2.24
CA THR A 107 -1.11 -12.01 3.68
C THR A 107 -2.00 -12.89 4.55
N ASN A 108 -3.21 -13.22 4.09
CA ASN A 108 -4.07 -14.19 4.78
C ASN A 108 -3.44 -15.60 4.77
N ARG A 109 -2.85 -16.02 3.65
CA ARG A 109 -2.14 -17.31 3.52
C ARG A 109 -0.89 -17.37 4.41
N LEU A 110 -0.16 -16.26 4.59
CA LEU A 110 0.96 -16.17 5.54
C LEU A 110 0.54 -16.46 6.98
N GLY A 111 -0.72 -16.20 7.34
CA GLY A 111 -1.26 -16.54 8.65
C GLY A 111 -1.07 -18.02 9.01
N VAL A 112 -1.10 -18.94 8.03
CA VAL A 112 -0.89 -20.38 8.26
C VAL A 112 0.52 -20.66 8.80
N TYR A 113 1.52 -19.91 8.34
CA TYR A 113 2.93 -20.08 8.70
C TYR A 113 3.29 -19.38 10.02
N LEU A 114 2.51 -18.37 10.41
CA LEU A 114 2.70 -17.61 11.66
C LEU A 114 1.97 -18.23 12.86
N HIS A 115 1.35 -19.40 12.67
CA HIS A 115 0.72 -20.17 13.73
C HIS A 115 1.45 -21.49 13.95
N PHE A 116 1.16 -22.14 15.09
CA PHE A 116 1.69 -23.46 15.37
C PHE A 116 1.30 -24.45 14.23
N PRO A 117 2.26 -25.12 13.58
CA PRO A 117 1.99 -26.05 12.51
C PRO A 117 1.23 -27.26 13.06
N LYS A 118 0.14 -27.64 12.39
CA LYS A 118 -0.74 -28.72 12.87
C LYS A 118 -0.17 -30.12 12.57
N ASP A 119 0.83 -30.18 11.71
CA ASP A 119 1.54 -31.36 11.27
C ASP A 119 3.06 -31.18 11.46
N ASN A 120 3.81 -32.26 11.27
CA ASN A 120 5.26 -32.22 11.33
C ASN A 120 5.85 -31.76 9.98
N SER A 121 5.30 -30.69 9.38
CA SER A 121 5.71 -30.18 8.06
C SER A 121 6.97 -29.33 8.11
N VAL A 122 7.36 -28.82 9.28
CA VAL A 122 8.51 -27.92 9.46
C VAL A 122 9.84 -28.51 8.97
N PRO A 123 10.13 -29.82 9.15
CA PRO A 123 11.33 -30.44 8.59
C PRO A 123 11.31 -30.57 7.05
N ASP A 124 10.17 -30.36 6.39
CA ASP A 124 10.05 -30.46 4.93
C ASP A 124 10.54 -29.16 4.25
N PRO A 125 11.60 -29.20 3.43
CA PRO A 125 12.10 -28.03 2.70
C PRO A 125 11.05 -27.36 1.80
N THR A 126 10.06 -28.11 1.31
CA THR A 126 8.99 -27.54 0.47
C THR A 126 8.13 -26.55 1.24
N TRP A 127 7.96 -26.73 2.56
CA TRP A 127 7.25 -25.81 3.42
C TRP A 127 7.93 -24.43 3.46
N TRP A 128 9.25 -24.41 3.64
CA TRP A 128 10.06 -23.20 3.66
C TRP A 128 10.11 -22.51 2.29
N ASN A 129 10.20 -23.29 1.21
CA ASN A 129 10.17 -22.76 -0.15
C ASN A 129 8.84 -22.06 -0.45
N HIS A 130 7.70 -22.67 -0.10
CA HIS A 130 6.39 -22.04 -0.26
C HIS A 130 6.24 -20.76 0.59
N LEU A 131 6.77 -20.76 1.82
CA LEU A 131 6.79 -19.56 2.65
C LEU A 131 7.60 -18.44 1.97
N ARG A 132 8.80 -18.75 1.48
CA ARG A 132 9.66 -17.79 0.77
C ARG A 132 8.97 -17.23 -0.47
N GLU A 133 8.36 -18.09 -1.29
CA GLU A 133 7.61 -17.66 -2.48
C GLU A 133 6.47 -16.70 -2.13
N LEU A 134 5.70 -17.00 -1.08
CA LEU A 134 4.63 -16.13 -0.59
C LEU A 134 5.15 -14.78 -0.09
N ILE A 135 6.27 -14.76 0.62
CA ILE A 135 6.88 -13.52 1.10
C ILE A 135 7.38 -12.69 -0.09
N CYS A 136 8.06 -13.29 -1.06
CA CYS A 136 8.53 -12.59 -2.26
C CYS A 136 7.38 -12.00 -3.07
N GLU A 137 6.30 -12.77 -3.25
CA GLU A 137 5.09 -12.29 -3.92
C GLU A 137 4.47 -11.10 -3.16
N GLY A 138 4.24 -11.26 -1.85
CA GLY A 138 3.64 -10.22 -1.03
C GLY A 138 4.52 -8.98 -0.90
N TYR A 139 5.85 -9.14 -0.90
CA TYR A 139 6.81 -8.04 -0.92
C TYR A 139 6.68 -7.21 -2.20
N GLY A 140 6.61 -7.85 -3.36
CA GLY A 140 6.39 -7.16 -4.64
C GLY A 140 5.05 -6.43 -4.70
N GLU A 141 3.99 -7.06 -4.21
CA GLU A 141 2.66 -6.43 -4.12
C GLU A 141 2.63 -5.26 -3.13
N LEU A 142 3.32 -5.36 -1.98
CA LEU A 142 3.40 -4.26 -1.00
C LEU A 142 4.26 -3.10 -1.54
N LEU A 143 5.33 -3.38 -2.29
CA LEU A 143 6.09 -2.36 -3.00
C LEU A 143 5.19 -1.55 -3.94
N LEU A 144 4.33 -2.22 -4.72
CA LEU A 144 3.36 -1.57 -5.59
C LEU A 144 2.34 -0.75 -4.78
N ALA A 145 1.78 -1.30 -3.70
CA ALA A 145 0.85 -0.57 -2.83
C ALA A 145 1.50 0.66 -2.16
N ASN A 146 2.83 0.67 -2.01
CA ASN A 146 3.59 1.79 -1.46
C ASN A 146 4.16 2.75 -2.53
N SER A 147 4.03 2.45 -3.82
CA SER A 147 4.62 3.29 -4.89
C SER A 147 3.78 4.52 -5.24
N GLY A 148 2.51 4.57 -4.80
CA GLY A 148 1.64 5.73 -5.02
C GLY A 148 1.87 6.81 -3.97
N GLU A 149 1.91 8.07 -4.41
CA GLU A 149 2.06 9.24 -3.55
C GLU A 149 0.82 9.48 -2.69
N LEU A 150 -0.37 9.15 -3.20
CA LEU A 150 -1.63 9.43 -2.51
C LEU A 150 -1.85 8.50 -1.31
N ILE A 151 -2.07 9.12 -0.16
CA ILE A 151 -2.43 8.47 1.10
C ILE A 151 -3.95 8.50 1.23
N GLY A 152 -4.61 7.61 0.49
CA GLY A 152 -6.07 7.55 0.38
C GLY A 152 -6.60 8.34 -0.83
N LEU A 153 -7.88 8.14 -1.15
CA LEU A 153 -8.48 8.80 -2.31
C LEU A 153 -8.91 10.24 -2.02
N PRO A 154 -8.62 11.18 -2.93
CA PRO A 154 -9.21 12.51 -2.96
C PRO A 154 -10.74 12.42 -3.22
N LEU A 155 -11.54 12.30 -2.17
CA LEU A 155 -13.00 12.22 -2.29
C LEU A 155 -13.63 13.62 -2.32
N LEU A 156 -14.53 13.85 -3.28
CA LEU A 156 -15.32 15.08 -3.38
C LEU A 156 -16.39 15.14 -2.28
N HIS A 157 -16.26 16.12 -1.40
CA HIS A 157 -17.31 16.46 -0.46
C HIS A 157 -18.41 17.25 -1.19
N LYS A 158 -19.41 16.53 -1.71
CA LYS A 158 -20.49 17.08 -2.56
C LYS A 158 -21.12 18.39 -2.03
N PRO A 159 -21.40 18.55 -0.72
CA PRO A 159 -22.01 19.79 -0.22
C PRO A 159 -21.11 21.03 -0.33
N THR A 160 -19.79 20.87 -0.21
CA THR A 160 -18.85 22.02 -0.21
C THR A 160 -18.05 22.13 -1.50
N GLY A 161 -18.08 21.11 -2.36
CA GLY A 161 -17.24 21.03 -3.55
C GLY A 161 -15.75 20.87 -3.24
N ARG A 162 -15.37 20.64 -1.97
CA ARG A 162 -13.97 20.54 -1.55
C ARG A 162 -13.48 19.11 -1.65
N ILE A 163 -12.17 18.98 -1.87
CA ILE A 163 -11.45 17.71 -1.85
C ILE A 163 -10.29 17.85 -0.87
N ASN A 164 -10.11 16.83 -0.04
CA ASN A 164 -8.93 16.72 0.82
C ASN A 164 -7.96 15.74 0.13
N VAL A 165 -6.78 16.24 -0.19
CA VAL A 165 -5.68 15.44 -0.76
C VAL A 165 -4.64 15.25 0.33
N ARG A 166 -4.24 14.01 0.59
CA ARG A 166 -3.05 13.72 1.37
C ARG A 166 -2.09 12.94 0.49
N ALA A 167 -0.87 13.43 0.36
CA ALA A 167 0.17 12.81 -0.44
C ALA A 167 1.50 12.82 0.30
N VAL A 168 2.36 11.85 -0.02
CA VAL A 168 3.78 11.85 0.35
C VAL A 168 4.57 12.13 -0.90
N ILE A 169 5.33 13.22 -0.87
CA ILE A 169 6.17 13.66 -1.98
C ILE A 169 7.61 13.67 -1.48
N PRO A 170 8.58 13.13 -2.26
CA PRO A 170 9.98 13.18 -1.88
C PRO A 170 10.49 14.62 -1.76
N ASN A 171 11.31 14.89 -0.75
CA ASN A 171 11.93 16.19 -0.57
C ASN A 171 12.69 16.61 -1.85
N GLY A 172 12.42 17.83 -2.33
CA GLY A 172 13.06 18.37 -3.54
C GLY A 172 12.41 17.91 -4.84
N ASP A 173 11.28 17.21 -4.79
CA ASP A 173 10.47 16.95 -5.97
C ASP A 173 9.91 18.29 -6.52
N PRO A 174 10.05 18.58 -7.83
CA PRO A 174 9.54 19.82 -8.43
C PRO A 174 8.05 20.07 -8.21
N ARG A 175 7.25 19.02 -7.95
CA ARG A 175 5.82 19.11 -7.66
C ARG A 175 5.51 19.80 -6.33
N GLU A 176 6.46 19.88 -5.40
CA GLU A 176 6.27 20.56 -4.11
C GLU A 176 5.88 22.03 -4.30
N ASN A 177 6.60 22.75 -5.16
CA ASN A 177 6.32 24.15 -5.46
C ASN A 177 4.96 24.31 -6.14
N PHE A 178 4.64 23.42 -7.09
CA PHE A 178 3.33 23.42 -7.75
C PHE A 178 2.19 23.26 -6.74
N ILE A 179 2.30 22.32 -5.80
CA ILE A 179 1.25 22.06 -4.80
C ILE A 179 1.13 23.22 -3.82
N ALA A 180 2.26 23.80 -3.37
CA ALA A 180 2.26 24.97 -2.51
C ALA A 180 1.53 26.15 -3.17
N GLU A 181 1.79 26.40 -4.45
CA GLU A 181 1.11 27.43 -5.23
C GLU A 181 -0.38 27.12 -5.45
N LEU A 182 -0.72 25.85 -5.69
CA LEU A 182 -2.10 25.41 -5.90
C LEU A 182 -2.96 25.64 -4.65
N VAL A 183 -2.40 25.39 -3.47
CA VAL A 183 -3.05 25.67 -2.18
C VAL A 183 -3.15 27.18 -1.93
N ALA A 184 -2.12 27.95 -2.30
CA ALA A 184 -2.08 29.39 -2.07
C ALA A 184 -3.02 30.18 -3.01
N SER A 185 -3.33 29.68 -4.21
CA SER A 185 -4.13 30.44 -5.19
C SER A 185 -5.60 30.59 -4.79
N GLY A 186 -6.16 29.65 -4.02
CA GLY A 186 -7.58 29.63 -3.66
C GLY A 186 -8.54 29.46 -4.85
N GLU A 187 -8.00 29.09 -6.02
CA GLU A 187 -8.75 28.95 -7.27
C GLU A 187 -9.45 27.59 -7.37
N ALA A 188 -10.45 27.53 -8.25
CA ALA A 188 -11.02 26.27 -8.68
C ALA A 188 -10.10 25.60 -9.71
N HIS A 189 -9.82 24.30 -9.52
CA HIS A 189 -8.96 23.52 -10.40
C HIS A 189 -9.74 22.36 -11.02
N VAL A 190 -9.39 22.00 -12.25
CA VAL A 190 -9.90 20.79 -12.89
C VAL A 190 -9.00 19.62 -12.50
N ILE A 191 -9.62 18.55 -12.00
CA ILE A 191 -8.95 17.31 -11.67
C ILE A 191 -9.43 16.24 -12.63
N ASN A 192 -8.51 15.70 -13.42
CA ASN A 192 -8.76 14.55 -14.26
C ASN A 192 -8.37 13.28 -13.49
N VAL A 193 -9.17 12.23 -13.62
CA VAL A 193 -8.94 10.94 -12.96
C VAL A 193 -8.90 9.85 -14.00
N GLN A 194 -7.75 9.20 -14.13
CA GLN A 194 -7.57 8.03 -14.98
C GLN A 194 -7.53 6.77 -14.11
N TYR A 195 -8.12 5.70 -14.64
CA TYR A 195 -8.18 4.40 -13.99
C TYR A 195 -7.35 3.40 -14.77
N ILE A 196 -6.42 2.75 -14.09
CA ILE A 196 -5.65 1.62 -14.63
C ILE A 196 -6.25 0.37 -14.02
N GLU A 197 -6.80 -0.48 -14.88
CA GLU A 197 -7.33 -1.78 -14.47
C GLU A 197 -6.21 -2.66 -13.90
N PRO A 198 -6.50 -3.44 -12.84
CA PRO A 198 -5.52 -4.35 -12.29
C PRO A 198 -5.03 -5.32 -13.36
N ARG A 199 -3.73 -5.64 -13.35
CA ARG A 199 -3.19 -6.66 -14.25
C ARG A 199 -3.91 -7.98 -14.00
N PRO A 200 -4.36 -8.70 -15.05
CA PRO A 200 -4.82 -10.08 -14.90
C PRO A 200 -3.71 -10.92 -14.27
N GLY A 201 -4.00 -11.59 -13.15
CA GLY A 201 -3.00 -12.35 -12.41
C GLY A 201 -2.56 -13.63 -13.13
N LYS A 202 -1.33 -13.63 -13.68
CA LYS A 202 -0.21 -14.57 -13.42
C LYS A 202 0.89 -14.35 -14.47
N LYS A 203 2.10 -13.96 -14.05
CA LYS A 203 3.37 -14.50 -14.56
C LYS A 203 4.44 -14.29 -13.48
N ILE A 204 5.00 -15.41 -13.07
CA ILE A 204 6.04 -15.58 -12.07
C ILE A 204 7.20 -14.65 -12.43
N PHE A 205 7.56 -13.72 -11.55
CA PHE A 205 8.84 -13.03 -11.66
C PHE A 205 9.91 -14.05 -11.31
N GLY A 206 10.68 -14.44 -12.33
CA GLY A 206 11.85 -15.30 -12.19
C GLY A 206 12.82 -14.65 -11.22
N ILE A 207 13.03 -15.32 -10.09
CA ILE A 207 14.29 -15.25 -9.38
C ILE A 207 15.09 -16.38 -10.02
N ASP A 208 15.98 -16.02 -10.94
CA ASP A 208 17.00 -16.95 -11.41
C ASP A 208 17.89 -17.28 -10.21
N GLY A 209 17.67 -18.46 -9.64
CA GLY A 209 18.57 -19.04 -8.66
C GLY A 209 19.83 -19.51 -9.37
N ASN A 210 20.95 -18.85 -9.07
CA ASN A 210 22.28 -19.47 -9.10
C ASN A 210 22.66 -19.83 -7.66
#